data_AF-A4ZVW2-F1
#
_entry.id   AF-A4ZVW2-F1
#
_cell.length_a   1.000
_cell.length_b   1.000
_cell.length_c   1.000
_cell.angle_alpha   90.00
_cell.angle_beta   90.00
_cell.angle_gamma   90.00
#
_symmetry.space_group_name_H-M   'P 1'
#
loop_
_entity.id
_entity.type
_entity.pdbx_description
1 polymer ?
#
loop_
_entity_poly.entity_id
_entity_poly.type
_entity_poly.pdbx_seq_one_letter_code
_entity_poly.pdbx_strand_id
1 'polypeptide(L)'
;MQKGLVEAEFIAKIHAEFSVPNTCVAGYNSIRFDDEVSRYSFYRNFYDPYEREYKNNNSRWDIIDLVRACYALRPEGIEWPLKEDGSPSFKLEHLTVANGIEHAAAHDALSDVTATIALAKLIKEKQPKLYHFFFSLRNKKALAELVDVFNMTPLVHTSSRIPATQGCTTWVAPMSFHPVNKNAVICFDLTQNPQVLLDLNVEQLRKRLYTKRIDLAEGDLPVGLKLVHLNKCPILAPAKTLLPENAARLGIDREQCLANLAILKANTELRDKVTEVFNEQGDYSATTNVDYLLYDGFTSHADKAKFAIIRDAKPEDLASLKLEFEDPKFNTLLFRYRARNWPETLNPPEPLPIRE
;
A
#
# COMPACT_ATOMS: atom_id res chain seq x y z
N MET A 1 -26.52 8.31 -17.11
CA MET A 1 -26.44 7.30 -16.03
C MET A 1 -27.53 6.23 -16.22
N GLN A 2 -27.41 5.30 -17.17
CA GLN A 2 -28.51 4.33 -17.40
C GLN A 2 -28.48 3.10 -16.47
N LYS A 3 -27.38 2.84 -15.73
CA LYS A 3 -27.22 1.65 -14.86
C LYS A 3 -26.54 1.93 -13.50
N GLY A 4 -26.23 3.19 -13.20
CA GLY A 4 -25.44 3.57 -12.02
C GLY A 4 -26.29 4.26 -10.95
N LEU A 5 -25.80 4.26 -9.71
CA LEU A 5 -26.32 5.06 -8.61
C LEU A 5 -25.51 6.37 -8.50
N VAL A 6 -26.04 7.36 -7.78
CA VAL A 6 -25.24 8.52 -7.36
C VAL A 6 -24.13 8.07 -6.41
N GLU A 7 -23.02 8.81 -6.33
CA GLU A 7 -21.83 8.39 -5.57
C GLU A 7 -22.18 8.15 -4.09
N ALA A 8 -23.02 9.01 -3.49
CA ALA A 8 -23.49 8.88 -2.12
C ALA A 8 -24.13 7.51 -1.83
N GLU A 9 -25.05 7.06 -2.70
CA GLU A 9 -25.74 5.77 -2.56
C GLU A 9 -24.82 4.59 -2.87
N PHE A 10 -23.96 4.73 -3.87
CA PHE A 10 -22.99 3.71 -4.24
C PHE A 10 -22.00 3.44 -3.09
N ILE A 11 -21.45 4.51 -2.52
CA ILE A 11 -20.50 4.42 -1.40
C ILE A 11 -21.19 3.95 -0.12
N ALA A 12 -22.46 4.29 0.11
CA ALA A 12 -23.23 3.73 1.22
C ALA A 12 -23.32 2.20 1.14
N LYS A 13 -23.55 1.64 -0.05
CA LYS A 13 -23.57 0.18 -0.26
C LYS A 13 -22.20 -0.46 -0.01
N ILE A 14 -21.12 0.12 -0.55
CA ILE A 14 -19.76 -0.39 -0.31
C ILE A 14 -19.40 -0.32 1.18
N HIS A 15 -19.70 0.80 1.85
CA HIS A 15 -19.43 0.97 3.27
C HIS A 15 -20.17 -0.08 4.10
N ALA A 16 -21.43 -0.38 3.77
CA ALA A 16 -22.22 -1.39 4.48
C ALA A 16 -21.54 -2.76 4.45
N GLU A 17 -21.05 -3.20 3.28
CA GLU A 17 -20.32 -4.47 3.13
C GLU A 17 -18.95 -4.44 3.83
N PHE A 18 -18.19 -3.34 3.68
CA PHE A 18 -16.82 -3.24 4.23
C PHE A 18 -16.78 -3.13 5.75
N SER A 19 -17.86 -2.63 6.37
CA SER A 19 -17.93 -2.35 7.80
C SER A 19 -18.57 -3.48 8.63
N VAL A 20 -18.96 -4.59 8.00
CA VAL A 20 -19.40 -5.81 8.71
C VAL A 20 -18.27 -6.28 9.66
N PRO A 21 -18.55 -6.55 10.95
CA PRO A 21 -17.53 -7.01 11.90
C PRO A 21 -16.77 -8.28 11.47
N ASN A 22 -15.49 -8.37 11.82
CA ASN A 22 -14.58 -9.47 11.47
C ASN A 22 -14.32 -9.64 9.96
N THR A 23 -14.52 -8.60 9.16
CA THR A 23 -14.30 -8.64 7.71
C THR A 23 -12.85 -8.36 7.35
N CYS A 24 -12.27 -9.20 6.50
CA CYS A 24 -10.99 -8.92 5.85
C CYS A 24 -11.25 -8.50 4.40
N VAL A 25 -11.26 -7.19 4.13
CA VAL A 25 -11.42 -6.69 2.76
C VAL A 25 -10.12 -6.95 2.00
N ALA A 26 -10.20 -7.70 0.90
CA ALA A 26 -9.03 -8.11 0.14
C ALA A 26 -9.25 -8.05 -1.36
N GLY A 27 -8.15 -7.92 -2.11
CA GLY A 27 -8.16 -7.88 -3.57
C GLY A 27 -6.80 -8.20 -4.16
N TYR A 28 -6.62 -7.85 -5.44
CA TYR A 28 -5.38 -8.03 -6.19
C TYR A 28 -4.80 -6.66 -6.55
N ASN A 29 -3.69 -6.27 -5.93
CA ASN A 29 -3.12 -4.91 -5.99
C ASN A 29 -4.02 -3.82 -5.38
N SER A 30 -4.95 -4.21 -4.49
CA SER A 30 -5.96 -3.34 -3.93
C SER A 30 -5.40 -2.29 -2.96
N ILE A 31 -4.41 -2.63 -2.14
CA ILE A 31 -3.88 -1.72 -1.11
C ILE A 31 -3.24 -0.47 -1.71
N ARG A 32 -2.72 -0.57 -2.94
CA ARG A 32 -2.05 0.53 -3.63
C ARG A 32 -2.98 1.28 -4.60
N PHE A 33 -4.20 0.79 -4.82
CA PHE A 33 -5.14 1.36 -5.78
C PHE A 33 -6.58 1.40 -5.25
N ASP A 34 -7.29 0.27 -5.21
CA ASP A 34 -8.71 0.20 -4.84
C ASP A 34 -9.00 0.74 -3.43
N ASP A 35 -8.09 0.53 -2.49
CA ASP A 35 -8.20 1.08 -1.14
C ASP A 35 -8.04 2.60 -1.14
N GLU A 36 -7.21 3.17 -2.01
CA GLU A 36 -7.06 4.62 -2.14
C GLU A 36 -8.34 5.21 -2.78
N VAL A 37 -8.88 4.57 -3.81
CA VAL A 37 -10.19 4.92 -4.39
C VAL A 37 -11.27 4.87 -3.31
N SER A 38 -11.30 3.80 -2.51
CA SER A 38 -12.27 3.64 -1.42
C SER A 38 -12.13 4.74 -0.37
N ARG A 39 -10.91 5.04 0.09
CA ARG A 39 -10.64 6.10 1.08
C ARG A 39 -11.09 7.47 0.61
N TYR A 40 -10.71 7.86 -0.60
CA TYR A 40 -11.11 9.15 -1.17
C TYR A 40 -12.63 9.21 -1.41
N SER A 41 -13.26 8.10 -1.80
CA SER A 41 -14.70 8.07 -1.99
C SER A 41 -15.46 8.14 -0.67
N PHE A 42 -15.01 7.44 0.38
CA PHE A 42 -15.53 7.59 1.74
C PHE A 42 -15.38 9.03 2.25
N TYR A 43 -14.19 9.62 2.07
CA TYR A 43 -13.92 11.00 2.45
C TYR A 43 -14.88 11.99 1.80
N ARG A 44 -15.04 11.94 0.47
CA ARG A 44 -15.95 12.83 -0.27
C ARG A 44 -17.43 12.64 0.09
N ASN A 45 -17.79 11.48 0.61
CA ASN A 45 -19.17 11.11 0.95
C ASN A 45 -19.40 10.99 2.47
N PHE A 46 -18.57 11.69 3.27
CA PHE A 46 -18.75 11.81 4.73
C PHE A 46 -18.79 10.48 5.49
N TYR A 47 -17.99 9.51 5.05
CA TYR A 47 -17.64 8.32 5.82
C TYR A 47 -16.22 8.47 6.37
N ASP A 48 -15.93 7.81 7.49
CA ASP A 48 -14.54 7.70 7.94
C ASP A 48 -13.73 6.86 6.93
N PRO A 49 -12.63 7.38 6.35
CA PRO A 49 -11.89 6.66 5.32
C PRO A 49 -11.19 5.39 5.80
N TYR A 50 -11.00 5.23 7.11
CA TYR A 50 -10.10 4.25 7.71
C TYR A 50 -10.79 3.28 8.67
N GLU A 51 -11.92 3.63 9.29
CA GLU A 51 -12.56 2.79 10.33
C GLU A 51 -12.85 1.37 9.85
N ARG A 52 -13.30 1.20 8.60
CA ARG A 52 -13.53 -0.11 7.98
C ARG A 52 -12.30 -1.01 7.93
N GLU A 53 -11.09 -0.42 8.04
CA GLU A 53 -9.81 -1.12 7.91
C GLU A 53 -9.33 -1.76 9.22
N TYR A 54 -9.91 -1.40 10.38
CA TYR A 54 -9.42 -1.84 11.69
C TYR A 54 -10.48 -1.98 12.79
N LYS A 55 -11.59 -1.23 12.73
CA LYS A 55 -12.64 -1.25 13.75
C LYS A 55 -13.37 -2.59 13.70
N ASN A 56 -13.97 -3.01 14.82
CA ASN A 56 -14.75 -4.25 14.90
C ASN A 56 -14.00 -5.52 14.45
N ASN A 57 -12.68 -5.57 14.70
CA ASN A 57 -11.79 -6.64 14.26
C ASN A 57 -11.73 -6.81 12.73
N ASN A 58 -12.03 -5.76 11.98
CA ASN A 58 -11.82 -5.74 10.54
C ASN A 58 -10.34 -5.61 10.21
N SER A 59 -9.99 -6.04 9.01
CA SER A 59 -8.62 -5.97 8.49
C SER A 59 -8.64 -5.82 6.98
N ARG A 60 -7.46 -5.65 6.40
CA ARG A 60 -7.26 -5.64 4.95
C ARG A 60 -6.20 -6.63 4.54
N TRP A 61 -6.21 -7.00 3.27
CA TRP A 61 -5.14 -7.81 2.69
C TRP A 61 -5.05 -7.59 1.17
N ASP A 62 -3.90 -7.94 0.61
CA ASP A 62 -3.67 -7.87 -0.83
C ASP A 62 -2.87 -9.10 -1.25
N ILE A 63 -3.43 -9.91 -2.14
CA ILE A 63 -2.82 -11.19 -2.50
C ILE A 63 -1.71 -11.03 -3.54
N ILE A 64 -1.52 -9.86 -4.17
CA ILE A 64 -0.48 -9.73 -5.21
C ILE A 64 0.93 -9.95 -4.65
N ASP A 65 1.21 -9.44 -3.46
CA ASP A 65 2.51 -9.63 -2.81
C ASP A 65 2.61 -11.05 -2.21
N LEU A 66 1.49 -11.69 -1.83
CA LEU A 66 1.45 -13.12 -1.49
C LEU A 66 1.83 -14.00 -2.70
N VAL A 67 1.29 -13.70 -3.88
CA VAL A 67 1.59 -14.42 -5.13
C VAL A 67 3.09 -14.32 -5.45
N ARG A 68 3.65 -13.11 -5.37
CA ARG A 68 5.10 -12.89 -5.54
C ARG A 68 5.93 -13.66 -4.52
N ALA A 69 5.51 -13.66 -3.25
CA ALA A 69 6.17 -14.38 -2.18
C ALA A 69 6.12 -15.89 -2.39
N CYS A 70 5.00 -16.41 -2.90
CA CYS A 70 4.84 -17.82 -3.25
C CYS A 70 5.84 -18.20 -4.35
N TYR A 71 5.88 -17.47 -5.46
CA TYR A 71 6.88 -17.69 -6.52
C TYR A 71 8.32 -17.66 -6.00
N ALA A 72 8.64 -16.69 -5.14
CA ALA A 72 10.01 -16.51 -4.67
C ALA A 72 10.44 -17.56 -3.64
N LEU A 73 9.53 -17.96 -2.74
CA LEU A 73 9.88 -18.75 -1.56
C LEU A 73 9.46 -20.21 -1.69
N ARG A 74 8.29 -20.50 -2.28
CA ARG A 74 7.72 -21.85 -2.37
C ARG A 74 6.96 -21.99 -3.71
N PRO A 75 7.67 -22.03 -4.84
CA PRO A 75 7.05 -22.02 -6.17
C PRO A 75 6.32 -23.33 -6.51
N GLU A 76 6.61 -24.42 -5.80
CA GLU A 76 6.18 -25.76 -6.16
C GLU A 76 4.65 -25.89 -6.18
N GLY A 77 4.11 -26.55 -7.21
CA GLY A 77 2.69 -26.86 -7.34
C GLY A 77 1.83 -25.77 -8.01
N ILE A 78 2.44 -24.67 -8.47
CA ILE A 78 1.79 -23.59 -9.21
C ILE A 78 2.59 -23.34 -10.49
N GLU A 79 1.89 -23.15 -11.61
CA GLU A 79 2.48 -22.79 -12.88
C GLU A 79 2.73 -21.28 -12.96
N TRP A 80 3.97 -20.90 -13.23
CA TRP A 80 4.40 -19.50 -13.21
C TRP A 80 4.68 -19.00 -14.63
N PRO A 81 3.75 -18.23 -15.23
CA PRO A 81 3.92 -17.75 -16.60
C PRO A 81 5.10 -16.78 -16.69
N LEU A 82 5.87 -16.89 -17.76
CA LEU A 82 6.97 -15.98 -18.07
C LEU A 82 6.53 -14.92 -19.08
N LYS A 83 7.20 -13.78 -19.06
CA LYS A 83 7.12 -12.74 -20.09
C LYS A 83 8.11 -13.06 -21.22
N GLU A 84 8.05 -12.26 -22.28
CA GLU A 84 8.97 -12.34 -23.43
C GLU A 84 10.45 -12.20 -23.02
N ASP A 85 10.74 -11.40 -21.98
CA ASP A 85 12.09 -11.21 -21.44
C ASP A 85 12.55 -12.35 -20.51
N GLY A 86 11.74 -13.40 -20.34
CA GLY A 86 12.01 -14.53 -19.44
C GLY A 86 11.73 -14.25 -17.96
N SER A 87 11.34 -13.03 -17.58
CA SER A 87 10.96 -12.70 -16.21
C SER A 87 9.55 -13.23 -15.87
N PRO A 88 9.24 -13.57 -14.61
CA PRO A 88 7.91 -14.02 -14.23
C PRO A 88 6.86 -12.92 -14.42
N SER A 89 5.67 -13.30 -14.89
CA SER A 89 4.49 -12.45 -14.93
C SER A 89 3.64 -12.67 -13.68
N PHE A 90 3.31 -11.57 -13.01
CA PHE A 90 2.35 -11.53 -11.91
C PHE A 90 1.08 -10.77 -12.32
N LYS A 91 0.67 -10.89 -13.58
CA LYS A 91 -0.65 -10.43 -14.02
C LYS A 91 -1.67 -11.51 -13.71
N LEU A 92 -2.83 -11.11 -13.18
CA LEU A 92 -3.90 -12.04 -12.82
C LEU A 92 -4.31 -12.89 -14.02
N GLU A 93 -4.51 -12.26 -15.19
CA GLU A 93 -4.88 -12.92 -16.45
C GLU A 93 -3.88 -14.02 -16.87
N HIS A 94 -2.57 -13.75 -16.78
CA HIS A 94 -1.54 -14.74 -17.15
C HIS A 94 -1.54 -15.91 -16.18
N LEU A 95 -1.63 -15.64 -14.87
CA LEU A 95 -1.62 -16.66 -13.83
C LEU A 95 -2.84 -17.57 -13.91
N THR A 96 -4.02 -17.00 -14.17
CA THR A 96 -5.26 -17.77 -14.31
C THR A 96 -5.19 -18.72 -15.50
N VAL A 97 -4.71 -18.23 -16.66
CA VAL A 97 -4.56 -19.07 -17.86
C VAL A 97 -3.54 -20.19 -17.62
N ALA A 98 -2.38 -19.87 -17.04
CA ALA A 98 -1.33 -20.85 -16.79
C ALA A 98 -1.76 -21.97 -15.81
N ASN A 99 -2.70 -21.69 -14.91
CA ASN A 99 -3.15 -22.64 -13.88
C ASN A 99 -4.55 -23.21 -14.16
N GLY A 100 -5.08 -23.05 -15.37
CA GLY A 100 -6.39 -23.60 -15.75
C GLY A 100 -7.57 -23.02 -14.96
N ILE A 101 -7.44 -21.79 -14.46
CA ILE A 101 -8.51 -21.08 -13.76
C ILE A 101 -9.35 -20.32 -14.79
N GLU A 102 -10.66 -20.53 -14.77
CA GLU A 102 -11.58 -19.81 -15.64
C GLU A 102 -11.49 -18.30 -15.39
N HIS A 103 -11.25 -17.56 -16.47
CA HIS A 103 -11.17 -16.10 -16.48
C HIS A 103 -11.91 -15.60 -17.72
N ALA A 104 -13.24 -15.61 -17.66
CA ALA A 104 -14.10 -15.42 -18.83
C ALA A 104 -13.84 -14.09 -19.57
N ALA A 105 -14.00 -12.95 -18.87
CA ALA A 105 -13.77 -11.62 -19.43
C ALA A 105 -12.84 -10.83 -18.50
N ALA A 106 -11.55 -10.79 -18.84
CA ALA A 106 -10.60 -9.93 -18.16
C ALA A 106 -11.10 -8.47 -18.18
N HIS A 107 -10.95 -7.77 -17.06
CA HIS A 107 -11.44 -6.41 -16.82
C HIS A 107 -12.96 -6.24 -16.59
N ASP A 108 -13.70 -7.34 -16.40
CA ASP A 108 -14.98 -7.28 -15.68
C ASP A 108 -14.75 -7.44 -14.17
N ALA A 109 -15.33 -6.53 -13.37
CA ALA A 109 -15.07 -6.48 -11.93
C ALA A 109 -15.42 -7.80 -11.21
N LEU A 110 -16.49 -8.48 -11.62
CA LEU A 110 -16.88 -9.76 -11.02
C LEU A 110 -15.95 -10.90 -11.46
N SER A 111 -15.55 -10.92 -12.73
CA SER A 111 -14.56 -11.86 -13.25
C SER A 111 -13.21 -11.75 -12.51
N ASP A 112 -12.69 -10.54 -12.33
CA ASP A 112 -11.42 -10.29 -11.62
C ASP A 112 -11.51 -10.70 -10.15
N VAL A 113 -12.65 -10.46 -9.47
CA VAL A 113 -12.89 -10.95 -8.10
C VAL A 113 -12.89 -12.48 -8.05
N THR A 114 -13.57 -13.14 -8.99
CA THR A 114 -13.64 -14.60 -9.03
C THR A 114 -12.28 -15.23 -9.27
N ALA A 115 -11.50 -14.67 -10.21
CA ALA A 115 -10.13 -15.06 -10.49
C ALA A 115 -9.21 -14.85 -9.27
N THR A 116 -9.34 -13.72 -8.57
CA THR A 116 -8.60 -13.42 -7.33
C THR A 116 -8.88 -14.48 -6.25
N ILE A 117 -10.15 -14.84 -6.04
CA ILE A 117 -10.56 -15.88 -5.08
C ILE A 117 -9.96 -17.24 -5.47
N ALA A 118 -10.06 -17.62 -6.74
CA ALA A 118 -9.53 -18.89 -7.24
C ALA A 118 -8.01 -19.00 -7.06
N LEU A 119 -7.27 -17.93 -7.36
CA LEU A 119 -5.82 -17.90 -7.17
C LEU A 119 -5.43 -17.96 -5.67
N ALA A 120 -6.16 -17.26 -4.80
CA ALA A 120 -5.94 -17.36 -3.35
C ALA A 120 -6.20 -18.80 -2.83
N LYS A 121 -7.24 -19.46 -3.33
CA LYS A 121 -7.53 -20.87 -3.02
C LYS A 121 -6.41 -21.79 -3.51
N LEU A 122 -5.91 -21.59 -4.72
CA LEU A 122 -4.80 -22.36 -5.28
C LEU A 122 -3.55 -22.24 -4.39
N ILE A 123 -3.15 -21.03 -4.00
CA ILE A 123 -2.00 -20.82 -3.10
C ILE A 123 -2.24 -21.47 -1.75
N LYS A 124 -3.45 -21.35 -1.19
CA LYS A 124 -3.81 -21.98 0.08
C LYS A 124 -3.75 -23.51 0.02
N GLU A 125 -4.14 -24.11 -1.10
CA GLU A 125 -4.09 -25.56 -1.31
C GLU A 125 -2.65 -26.06 -1.47
N LYS A 126 -1.88 -25.43 -2.36
CA LYS A 126 -0.53 -25.89 -2.70
C LYS A 126 0.51 -25.51 -1.65
N GLN A 127 0.35 -24.35 -1.01
CA GLN A 127 1.30 -23.77 -0.06
C GLN A 127 0.60 -23.27 1.22
N PRO A 128 -0.10 -24.14 1.98
CA PRO A 128 -0.94 -23.74 3.12
C PRO A 128 -0.15 -23.04 4.23
N LYS A 129 1.06 -23.53 4.56
CA LYS A 129 1.90 -22.91 5.60
C LYS A 129 2.29 -21.47 5.22
N LEU A 130 2.64 -21.24 3.97
CA LEU A 130 2.98 -19.91 3.45
C LEU A 130 1.77 -18.98 3.50
N TYR A 131 0.60 -19.46 3.02
CA TYR A 131 -0.64 -18.70 3.07
C TYR A 131 -0.99 -18.27 4.50
N HIS A 132 -1.02 -19.23 5.43
CA HIS A 132 -1.40 -18.95 6.82
C HIS A 132 -0.39 -18.05 7.54
N PHE A 133 0.90 -18.21 7.26
CA PHE A 133 1.94 -17.36 7.81
C PHE A 133 1.78 -15.89 7.36
N PHE A 134 1.62 -15.63 6.07
CA PHE A 134 1.46 -14.24 5.60
C PHE A 134 0.08 -13.66 5.90
N PHE A 135 -0.97 -14.49 5.96
CA PHE A 135 -2.27 -14.04 6.40
C PHE A 135 -2.25 -13.61 7.87
N SER A 136 -1.55 -14.30 8.77
CA SER A 136 -1.45 -13.89 10.18
C SER A 136 -0.63 -12.60 10.35
N LEU A 137 0.37 -12.38 9.49
CA LEU A 137 1.22 -11.18 9.48
C LEU A 137 0.60 -9.96 8.78
N ARG A 138 -0.62 -10.05 8.24
CA ARG A 138 -1.30 -8.89 7.63
C ARG A 138 -1.54 -7.75 8.62
N ASN A 139 -1.61 -8.07 9.92
CA ASN A 139 -1.81 -7.12 11.00
C ASN A 139 -0.49 -6.45 11.40
N LYS A 140 -0.49 -5.11 11.44
CA LYS A 140 0.72 -4.31 11.74
C LYS A 140 1.43 -4.69 13.03
N LYS A 141 0.69 -5.12 14.07
CA LYS A 141 1.25 -5.50 15.37
C LYS A 141 2.10 -6.77 15.24
N ALA A 142 1.53 -7.82 14.66
CA ALA A 142 2.24 -9.09 14.45
C ALA A 142 3.45 -8.91 13.52
N LEU A 143 3.33 -8.03 12.52
CA LEU A 143 4.43 -7.71 11.62
C LEU A 143 5.56 -6.94 12.34
N ALA A 144 5.23 -5.98 13.20
CA ALA A 144 6.22 -5.20 13.95
C ALA A 144 7.07 -6.06 14.88
N GLU A 145 6.55 -7.18 15.38
CA GLU A 145 7.30 -8.15 16.20
C GLU A 145 8.45 -8.84 15.44
N LEU A 146 8.40 -8.85 14.10
CA LEU A 146 9.51 -9.35 13.27
C LEU A 146 10.63 -8.31 13.08
N VAL A 147 10.35 -7.03 13.30
CA VAL A 147 11.26 -5.94 12.98
C VAL A 147 12.15 -5.62 14.17
N ASP A 148 13.40 -6.06 14.09
CA ASP A 148 14.43 -5.76 15.10
C ASP A 148 15.47 -4.80 14.51
N VAL A 149 15.18 -3.50 14.68
CA VAL A 149 16.07 -2.39 14.30
C VAL A 149 17.36 -2.41 15.12
N PHE A 150 17.28 -2.77 16.42
CA PHE A 150 18.42 -2.69 17.32
C PHE A 150 19.54 -3.65 16.92
N ASN A 151 19.19 -4.89 16.56
CA ASN A 151 20.18 -5.86 16.07
C ASN A 151 20.34 -5.84 14.54
N MET A 152 19.61 -4.96 13.84
CA MET A 152 19.48 -4.96 12.36
C MET A 152 19.24 -6.39 11.84
N THR A 153 18.29 -7.10 12.45
CA THR A 153 18.05 -8.51 12.11
C THR A 153 17.53 -8.59 10.68
N PRO A 154 18.21 -9.30 9.77
CA PRO A 154 17.81 -9.33 8.37
C PRO A 154 16.49 -10.06 8.17
N LEU A 155 15.69 -9.54 7.24
CA LEU A 155 14.39 -10.07 6.87
C LEU A 155 14.33 -10.34 5.37
N VAL A 156 13.59 -11.36 4.97
CA VAL A 156 13.10 -11.47 3.60
C VAL A 156 12.03 -10.42 3.39
N HIS A 157 12.07 -9.72 2.27
CA HIS A 157 11.03 -8.78 1.89
C HIS A 157 10.67 -8.93 0.41
N THR A 158 9.37 -9.02 0.14
CA THR A 158 8.82 -9.11 -1.22
C THR A 158 8.01 -7.85 -1.55
N SER A 159 8.26 -7.25 -2.72
CA SER A 159 7.64 -5.99 -3.15
C SER A 159 7.77 -5.77 -4.66
N SER A 160 6.77 -5.16 -5.29
CA SER A 160 6.83 -4.70 -6.69
C SER A 160 7.97 -3.74 -7.01
N ARG A 161 8.57 -3.10 -6.01
CA ARG A 161 9.74 -2.21 -6.18
C ARG A 161 11.04 -2.98 -6.40
N ILE A 162 11.04 -4.31 -6.21
CA ILE A 162 12.16 -5.20 -6.50
C ILE A 162 11.91 -5.84 -7.87
N PRO A 163 12.92 -5.96 -8.75
CA PRO A 163 12.74 -6.50 -10.10
C PRO A 163 12.06 -7.86 -10.12
N ALA A 164 11.20 -8.09 -11.13
CA ALA A 164 10.54 -9.38 -11.33
C ALA A 164 11.55 -10.50 -11.63
N THR A 165 12.67 -10.18 -12.29
CA THR A 165 13.80 -11.10 -12.52
C THR A 165 14.38 -11.65 -11.21
N GLN A 166 14.31 -10.89 -10.11
CA GLN A 166 14.68 -11.31 -8.76
C GLN A 166 13.48 -11.86 -7.96
N GLY A 167 12.40 -12.25 -8.63
CA GLY A 167 11.16 -12.71 -8.00
C GLY A 167 10.51 -11.67 -7.07
N CYS A 168 10.75 -10.39 -7.34
CA CYS A 168 10.32 -9.28 -6.49
C CYS A 168 10.76 -9.41 -5.02
N THR A 169 11.83 -10.14 -4.72
CA THR A 169 12.21 -10.53 -3.36
C THR A 169 13.68 -10.24 -3.09
N THR A 170 14.00 -9.77 -1.89
CA THR A 170 15.38 -9.52 -1.44
C THR A 170 15.53 -9.76 0.05
N TRP A 171 16.77 -9.74 0.56
CA TRP A 171 17.04 -9.55 1.97
C TRP A 171 17.17 -8.06 2.29
N VAL A 172 16.52 -7.63 3.36
CA VAL A 172 16.60 -6.26 3.87
C VAL A 172 17.08 -6.23 5.31
N ALA A 173 17.81 -5.18 5.67
CA ALA A 173 18.15 -4.86 7.06
C ALA A 173 17.29 -3.68 7.54
N PRO A 174 16.51 -3.81 8.63
CA PRO A 174 15.79 -2.70 9.23
C PRO A 174 16.78 -1.78 9.95
N MET A 175 16.94 -0.53 9.50
CA MET A 175 17.94 0.40 10.00
C MET A 175 17.40 1.37 11.05
N SER A 176 16.17 1.86 10.86
CA SER A 176 15.52 2.79 11.78
C SER A 176 14.01 2.81 11.57
N PHE A 177 13.25 3.24 12.58
CA PHE A 177 11.85 3.63 12.38
C PHE A 177 11.81 5.02 11.72
N HIS A 178 10.84 5.25 10.85
CA HIS A 178 10.71 6.56 10.20
C HIS A 178 10.40 7.65 11.24
N PRO A 179 11.05 8.84 11.18
CA PRO A 179 10.90 9.88 12.22
C PRO A 179 9.49 10.45 12.33
N VAL A 180 8.82 10.65 11.18
CA VAL A 180 7.44 11.18 11.11
C VAL A 180 6.36 10.08 10.98
N ASN A 181 6.51 9.18 10.00
CA ASN A 181 5.51 8.15 9.72
C ASN A 181 5.67 6.92 10.63
N LYS A 182 4.86 6.85 11.70
CA LYS A 182 4.85 5.74 12.68
C LYS A 182 4.57 4.36 12.10
N ASN A 183 4.09 4.26 10.85
CA ASN A 183 3.84 2.98 10.19
C ASN A 183 4.96 2.58 9.23
N ALA A 184 6.06 3.32 9.12
CA ALA A 184 7.15 3.04 8.20
C ALA A 184 8.45 2.68 8.92
N VAL A 185 9.16 1.70 8.37
CA VAL A 185 10.52 1.31 8.76
C VAL A 185 11.45 1.61 7.59
N ILE A 186 12.56 2.27 7.88
CA ILE A 186 13.64 2.51 6.93
C ILE A 186 14.48 1.22 6.87
N CYS A 187 14.49 0.59 5.70
CA CYS A 187 15.25 -0.62 5.46
C CYS A 187 16.29 -0.39 4.36
N PHE A 188 17.39 -1.13 4.43
CA PHE A 188 18.40 -1.22 3.37
C PHE A 188 18.30 -2.55 2.63
N ASP A 189 18.32 -2.51 1.30
CA ASP A 189 18.40 -3.69 0.45
C ASP A 189 19.82 -4.27 0.48
N LEU A 190 19.99 -5.43 1.10
CA LEU A 190 21.31 -6.04 1.32
C LEU A 190 21.98 -6.53 0.04
N THR A 191 21.29 -6.54 -1.11
CA THR A 191 21.92 -6.79 -2.41
C THR A 191 22.71 -5.59 -2.94
N GLN A 192 22.50 -4.40 -2.37
CA GLN A 192 23.16 -3.16 -2.78
C GLN A 192 24.40 -2.90 -1.94
N ASN A 193 25.39 -2.21 -2.52
CA ASN A 193 26.62 -1.85 -1.82
C ASN A 193 26.37 -0.71 -0.82
N PRO A 194 26.56 -0.90 0.50
CA PRO A 194 26.31 0.12 1.51
C PRO A 194 27.35 1.25 1.53
N GLN A 195 28.45 1.15 0.76
CA GLN A 195 29.48 2.17 0.69
C GLN A 195 28.92 3.56 0.33
N VAL A 196 27.88 3.61 -0.50
CA VAL A 196 27.17 4.86 -0.83
C VAL A 196 26.67 5.61 0.41
N LEU A 197 26.25 4.89 1.46
CA LEU A 197 25.80 5.49 2.73
C LEU A 197 26.96 6.06 3.54
N LEU A 198 28.17 5.55 3.37
CA LEU A 198 29.38 6.05 4.03
C LEU A 198 29.90 7.29 3.30
N ASP A 199 29.99 7.21 1.97
CA ASP A 199 30.63 8.23 1.12
C ASP A 199 29.82 9.52 1.00
N LEU A 200 28.49 9.42 0.90
CA LEU A 200 27.63 10.56 0.62
C LEU A 200 27.07 11.18 1.90
N ASN A 201 26.98 12.51 1.96
CA ASN A 201 26.27 13.20 3.05
C ASN A 201 24.73 13.10 2.89
N VAL A 202 23.98 13.57 3.89
CA VAL A 202 22.51 13.47 3.93
C VAL A 202 21.85 14.12 2.71
N GLU A 203 22.26 15.34 2.33
CA GLU A 203 21.70 16.06 1.18
C GLU A 203 21.96 15.32 -0.14
N GLN A 204 23.18 14.79 -0.32
CA GLN A 204 23.54 13.98 -1.48
C GLN A 204 22.73 12.68 -1.54
N LEU A 205 22.53 12.01 -0.39
CA LEU A 205 21.71 10.81 -0.28
C LEU A 205 20.25 11.10 -0.64
N ARG A 206 19.67 12.19 -0.13
CA ARG A 206 18.30 12.59 -0.47
C ARG A 206 18.15 12.86 -1.96
N LYS A 207 19.04 13.67 -2.53
CA LYS A 207 19.06 13.94 -3.97
C LYS A 207 19.12 12.62 -4.76
N ARG A 208 20.06 11.73 -4.41
CA ARG A 208 20.25 10.44 -5.08
C ARG A 208 19.04 9.52 -4.94
N LEU A 209 18.36 9.52 -3.80
CA LEU A 209 17.18 8.70 -3.53
C LEU A 209 15.98 9.10 -4.41
N TYR A 210 15.84 10.39 -4.73
CA TYR A 210 14.75 10.94 -5.52
C TYR A 210 15.08 11.15 -7.01
N THR A 211 16.33 10.97 -7.42
CA THR A 211 16.72 10.91 -8.84
C THR A 211 16.28 9.59 -9.46
N LYS A 212 15.61 9.65 -10.62
CA LYS A 212 15.23 8.43 -11.35
C LYS A 212 16.49 7.70 -11.82
N ARG A 213 16.43 6.37 -11.88
CA ARG A 213 17.58 5.54 -12.29
C ARG A 213 18.18 5.92 -13.65
N ILE A 214 17.35 6.34 -14.61
CA ILE A 214 17.78 6.76 -15.95
C ILE A 214 18.53 8.11 -15.94
N ASP A 215 18.32 8.91 -14.89
CA ASP A 215 18.93 10.23 -14.73
C ASP A 215 20.17 10.18 -13.81
N LEU A 216 20.58 8.98 -13.35
CA LEU A 216 21.81 8.77 -12.60
C LEU A 216 23.02 8.84 -13.54
N ALA A 217 24.15 9.35 -13.06
CA ALA A 217 25.38 9.39 -13.86
C ALA A 217 25.90 7.97 -14.13
N GLU A 218 26.73 7.81 -15.16
CA GLU A 218 27.33 6.52 -15.46
C GLU A 218 28.18 6.02 -14.28
N GLY A 219 27.90 4.81 -13.79
CA GLY A 219 28.56 4.22 -12.62
C GLY A 219 27.89 4.54 -11.27
N ASP A 220 26.92 5.45 -11.22
CA ASP A 220 26.18 5.75 -10.00
C ASP A 220 25.19 4.64 -9.63
N LEU A 221 25.36 4.05 -8.46
CA LEU A 221 24.41 3.09 -7.90
C LEU A 221 23.27 3.81 -7.14
N PRO A 222 22.05 3.22 -7.12
CA PRO A 222 20.99 3.69 -6.24
C PRO A 222 21.37 3.48 -4.77
N VAL A 223 20.78 4.28 -3.87
CA VAL A 223 21.13 4.33 -2.43
C VAL A 223 20.79 3.02 -1.68
N GLY A 224 19.95 2.14 -2.23
CA GLY A 224 19.52 0.90 -1.57
C GLY A 224 18.56 1.09 -0.39
N LEU A 225 18.25 2.34 0.01
CA LEU A 225 17.26 2.65 1.04
C LEU A 225 15.84 2.54 0.51
N LYS A 226 14.94 2.00 1.35
CA LYS A 226 13.51 1.92 1.06
C LYS A 226 12.67 1.97 2.34
N LEU A 227 11.43 2.43 2.19
CA LEU A 227 10.44 2.42 3.26
C LEU A 227 9.56 1.17 3.18
N VAL A 228 9.52 0.39 4.25
CA VAL A 228 8.55 -0.70 4.43
C VAL A 228 7.40 -0.19 5.31
N HIS A 229 6.22 -0.08 4.70
CA HIS A 229 5.02 0.45 5.35
C HIS A 229 4.22 -0.67 6.02
N LEU A 230 4.31 -0.81 7.33
CA LEU A 230 3.72 -1.90 8.12
C LEU A 230 2.18 -1.96 8.05
N ASN A 231 1.51 -0.84 7.74
CA ASN A 231 0.05 -0.77 7.58
C ASN A 231 -0.44 -1.07 6.14
N LYS A 232 0.47 -1.41 5.22
CA LYS A 232 0.17 -1.76 3.81
C LYS A 232 0.42 -3.25 3.54
N CYS A 233 0.21 -4.10 4.55
CA CYS A 233 0.40 -5.56 4.52
C CYS A 233 1.67 -6.02 3.78
N PRO A 234 2.86 -5.45 4.07
CA PRO A 234 4.07 -5.81 3.36
C PRO A 234 4.47 -7.25 3.71
N ILE A 235 4.99 -7.96 2.72
CA ILE A 235 5.55 -9.30 2.95
C ILE A 235 6.89 -9.15 3.64
N LEU A 236 6.97 -9.59 4.90
CA LEU A 236 8.20 -9.76 5.66
C LEU A 236 8.24 -11.17 6.24
N ALA A 237 9.43 -11.78 6.26
CA ALA A 237 9.67 -13.05 6.93
C ALA A 237 11.09 -13.10 7.50
N PRO A 238 11.38 -13.95 8.49
CA PRO A 238 12.77 -14.17 8.95
C PRO A 238 13.69 -14.53 7.77
N ALA A 239 14.94 -14.04 7.77
CA ALA A 239 15.91 -14.27 6.68
C ALA A 239 16.00 -15.73 6.22
N LYS A 240 15.96 -16.69 7.16
CA LYS A 240 16.01 -18.15 6.91
C LYS A 240 14.86 -18.70 6.05
N THR A 241 13.80 -17.92 5.83
CA THR A 241 12.66 -18.32 5.00
C THR A 241 13.05 -18.42 3.53
N LEU A 242 14.03 -17.61 3.10
CA LEU A 242 14.67 -17.71 1.79
C LEU A 242 15.77 -18.78 1.86
N LEU A 243 15.47 -19.93 1.28
CA LEU A 243 16.37 -21.08 1.22
C LEU A 243 17.51 -20.82 0.22
N PRO A 244 18.72 -21.40 0.42
CA PRO A 244 19.87 -21.18 -0.48
C PRO A 244 19.56 -21.45 -1.95
N GLU A 245 18.83 -22.51 -2.26
CA GLU A 245 18.42 -22.89 -3.62
C GLU A 245 17.48 -21.87 -4.26
N ASN A 246 16.58 -21.27 -3.47
CA ASN A 246 15.71 -20.20 -3.93
C ASN A 246 16.49 -18.89 -4.10
N ALA A 247 17.43 -18.59 -3.21
CA ALA A 247 18.30 -17.43 -3.37
C ALA A 247 19.12 -17.53 -4.67
N ALA A 248 19.72 -18.69 -4.95
CA ALA A 248 20.44 -18.95 -6.19
C ALA A 248 19.55 -18.80 -7.43
N ARG A 249 18.35 -19.40 -7.43
CA ARG A 249 17.36 -19.26 -8.51
C ARG A 249 16.96 -17.81 -8.78
N LEU A 250 16.91 -16.98 -7.74
CA LEU A 250 16.52 -15.58 -7.82
C LEU A 250 17.72 -14.64 -8.05
N GLY A 251 18.95 -15.14 -8.12
CA GLY A 251 20.15 -14.31 -8.28
C GLY A 251 20.52 -13.49 -7.03
N ILE A 252 20.14 -13.97 -5.84
CA ILE A 252 20.44 -13.31 -4.56
C ILE A 252 21.68 -13.96 -3.95
N ASP A 253 22.80 -13.24 -3.96
CA ASP A 253 24.03 -13.66 -3.29
C ASP A 253 23.91 -13.43 -1.77
N ARG A 254 23.73 -14.54 -1.03
CA ARG A 254 23.56 -14.51 0.42
C ARG A 254 24.85 -14.14 1.15
N GLU A 255 26.02 -14.50 0.63
CA GLU A 255 27.30 -14.18 1.26
C GLU A 255 27.59 -12.68 1.12
N GLN A 256 27.36 -12.12 -0.07
CA GLN A 256 27.45 -10.68 -0.29
C GLN A 256 26.46 -9.91 0.59
N CYS A 257 25.22 -10.39 0.75
CA CYS A 257 24.25 -9.75 1.64
C CYS A 257 24.71 -9.74 3.10
N LEU A 258 25.34 -10.82 3.57
CA LEU A 258 25.88 -10.90 4.93
C LEU A 258 27.11 -9.99 5.11
N ALA A 259 27.97 -9.89 4.09
CA ALA A 259 29.08 -8.94 4.09
C ALA A 259 28.59 -7.48 4.17
N ASN A 260 27.57 -7.13 3.37
CA ASN A 260 26.93 -5.81 3.42
C ASN A 260 26.30 -5.53 4.78
N LEU A 261 25.63 -6.53 5.38
CA LEU A 261 25.08 -6.42 6.74
C LEU A 261 26.17 -6.16 7.79
N ALA A 262 27.34 -6.81 7.66
CA ALA A 262 28.46 -6.59 8.57
C ALA A 262 28.98 -5.15 8.50
N ILE A 263 29.07 -4.57 7.29
CA ILE A 263 29.44 -3.15 7.11
C ILE A 263 28.42 -2.25 7.81
N LEU A 264 27.11 -2.47 7.59
CA LEU A 264 26.08 -1.66 8.24
C LEU A 264 26.17 -1.75 9.78
N LYS A 265 26.41 -2.95 10.33
CA LYS A 265 26.54 -3.18 11.77
C LYS A 265 27.78 -2.54 12.38
N ALA A 266 28.87 -2.44 11.63
CA ALA A 266 30.10 -1.80 12.10
C ALA A 266 30.02 -0.26 12.14
N ASN A 267 29.08 0.35 11.41
CA ASN A 267 28.93 1.81 11.27
C ASN A 267 27.58 2.26 11.86
N THR A 268 27.46 2.24 13.19
CA THR A 268 26.20 2.47 13.90
C THR A 268 25.61 3.87 13.69
N GLU A 269 26.44 4.86 13.41
CA GLU A 269 26.08 6.24 13.08
C GLU A 269 25.25 6.35 11.79
N LEU A 270 25.29 5.33 10.93
CA LEU A 270 24.42 5.28 9.75
C LEU A 270 22.93 5.28 10.12
N ARG A 271 22.55 4.84 11.31
CA ARG A 271 21.14 4.85 11.76
C ARG A 271 20.60 6.27 11.87
N ASP A 272 21.36 7.17 12.48
CA ASP A 272 20.96 8.56 12.64
C ASP A 272 20.97 9.26 11.28
N LYS A 273 22.00 8.99 10.47
CA LYS A 273 22.13 9.51 9.10
C LYS A 273 20.93 9.14 8.23
N VAL A 274 20.52 7.85 8.20
CA VAL A 274 19.36 7.44 7.39
C VAL A 274 18.06 7.97 7.96
N THR A 275 17.94 8.12 9.28
CA THR A 275 16.77 8.76 9.91
C THR A 275 16.66 10.21 9.44
N GLU A 276 17.77 10.94 9.42
CA GLU A 276 17.84 12.32 8.95
C GLU A 276 17.49 12.43 7.46
N VAL A 277 17.97 11.51 6.61
CA VAL A 277 17.58 11.44 5.18
C VAL A 277 16.06 11.46 4.99
N PHE A 278 15.30 10.78 5.86
CA PHE A 278 13.83 10.73 5.79
C PHE A 278 13.11 11.73 6.71
N ASN A 279 13.82 12.65 7.36
CA ASN A 279 13.22 13.65 8.24
C ASN A 279 12.70 14.90 7.49
N GLU A 280 13.11 15.09 6.24
CA GLU A 280 12.64 16.22 5.43
C GLU A 280 11.19 16.00 4.98
N GLN A 281 10.33 16.97 5.31
CA GLN A 281 9.01 17.08 4.73
C GLN A 281 9.18 17.83 3.42
N GLY A 282 9.05 17.14 2.28
CA GLY A 282 9.17 17.77 0.97
C GLY A 282 8.24 18.97 0.84
N ASP A 283 8.69 20.00 0.11
CA ASP A 283 7.87 21.17 -0.26
C ASP A 283 6.90 20.75 -1.38
N TYR A 284 5.86 20.01 -0.99
CA TYR A 284 4.73 19.76 -1.88
C TYR A 284 3.91 21.03 -1.90
N SER A 285 3.81 21.68 -3.07
CA SER A 285 2.94 22.84 -3.22
C SER A 285 1.55 22.54 -2.65
N ALA A 286 1.13 23.33 -1.66
CA ALA A 286 -0.14 23.13 -0.99
C ALA A 286 -1.26 23.24 -2.04
N THR A 287 -2.04 22.17 -2.22
CA THR A 287 -3.21 22.20 -3.09
C THR A 287 -4.37 22.86 -2.33
N THR A 288 -5.14 23.70 -3.01
CA THR A 288 -6.38 24.27 -2.46
C THR A 288 -7.60 23.40 -2.76
N ASN A 289 -7.43 22.34 -3.56
CA ASN A 289 -8.51 21.45 -3.93
C ASN A 289 -8.84 20.49 -2.78
N VAL A 290 -9.98 20.72 -2.12
CA VAL A 290 -10.40 19.92 -0.94
C VAL A 290 -10.57 18.43 -1.20
N ASP A 291 -10.77 18.00 -2.45
CA ASP A 291 -10.82 16.58 -2.80
C ASP A 291 -9.47 15.87 -2.65
N TYR A 292 -8.36 16.63 -2.66
CA TYR A 292 -6.99 16.12 -2.53
C TYR A 292 -6.43 16.21 -1.10
N LEU A 293 -7.20 16.78 -0.17
CA LEU A 293 -6.78 17.04 1.22
C LEU A 293 -7.08 15.89 2.20
N LEU A 294 -7.35 14.67 1.71
CA LEU A 294 -7.56 13.49 2.56
C LEU A 294 -6.39 13.22 3.51
N TYR A 295 -5.16 13.40 3.02
CA TYR A 295 -3.94 13.12 3.79
C TYR A 295 -3.39 14.36 4.52
N ASP A 296 -4.09 15.50 4.43
CA ASP A 296 -3.78 16.73 5.16
C ASP A 296 -4.43 16.69 6.55
N GLY A 297 -3.95 15.76 7.38
CA GLY A 297 -4.44 15.55 8.75
C GLY A 297 -5.65 14.62 8.88
N PHE A 298 -5.81 14.06 10.09
CA PHE A 298 -6.95 13.22 10.44
C PHE A 298 -8.15 14.07 10.86
N THR A 299 -9.36 13.68 10.45
CA THR A 299 -10.61 14.28 10.91
C THR A 299 -10.75 14.16 12.43
N SER A 300 -11.13 15.25 13.10
CA SER A 300 -11.36 15.26 14.55
C SER A 300 -12.60 14.45 14.94
N HIS A 301 -12.69 14.07 16.22
CA HIS A 301 -13.88 13.36 16.70
C HIS A 301 -15.16 14.20 16.59
N ALA A 302 -15.05 15.52 16.84
CA ALA A 302 -16.17 16.45 16.73
C ALA A 302 -16.67 16.55 15.28
N ASP A 303 -15.77 16.63 14.30
CA ASP A 303 -16.17 16.66 12.89
C ASP A 303 -16.75 15.32 12.41
N LYS A 304 -16.18 14.19 12.84
CA LYS A 304 -16.74 12.85 12.54
C LYS A 304 -18.16 12.67 13.05
N ALA A 305 -18.52 13.25 14.20
CA ALA A 305 -19.89 13.18 14.70
C ALA A 305 -20.88 13.90 13.76
N LYS A 306 -20.46 15.00 13.12
CA LYS A 306 -21.27 15.77 12.15
C LYS A 306 -21.46 15.02 10.83
N PHE A 307 -20.52 14.14 10.48
CA PHE A 307 -20.63 13.33 9.26
C PHE A 307 -21.84 12.39 9.29
N ALA A 308 -22.16 11.83 10.46
CA ALA A 308 -23.38 11.02 10.61
C ALA A 308 -24.64 11.85 10.37
N ILE A 309 -24.71 13.07 10.94
CA ILE A 309 -25.83 14.00 10.73
C ILE A 309 -26.02 14.30 9.23
N ILE A 310 -24.93 14.51 8.49
CA ILE A 310 -24.98 14.72 7.03
C ILE A 310 -25.55 13.50 6.30
N ARG A 311 -25.08 12.29 6.64
CA ARG A 311 -25.51 11.06 5.96
C ARG A 311 -26.96 10.66 6.27
N ASP A 312 -27.45 11.00 7.46
CA ASP A 312 -28.82 10.70 7.89
C ASP A 312 -29.84 11.76 7.43
N ALA A 313 -29.39 12.95 7.07
CA ALA A 313 -30.24 14.02 6.55
C ALA A 313 -30.75 13.71 5.13
N LYS A 314 -31.95 14.20 4.82
CA LYS A 314 -32.47 14.14 3.46
C LYS A 314 -31.73 15.14 2.56
N PRO A 315 -31.56 14.86 1.26
CA PRO A 315 -30.87 15.76 0.33
C PRO A 315 -31.40 17.20 0.36
N GLU A 316 -32.72 17.38 0.43
CA GLU A 316 -33.39 18.69 0.50
C GLU A 316 -33.07 19.49 1.77
N ASP A 317 -32.71 18.82 2.86
CA ASP A 317 -32.42 19.46 4.15
C ASP A 317 -30.94 19.85 4.30
N LEU A 318 -30.05 19.27 3.48
CA LEU A 318 -28.60 19.44 3.58
C LEU A 318 -28.16 20.92 3.48
N ALA A 319 -28.85 21.73 2.67
CA ALA A 319 -28.55 23.15 2.52
C ALA A 319 -28.81 23.98 3.79
N SER A 320 -29.73 23.49 4.64
CA SER A 320 -30.16 24.19 5.86
C SER A 320 -29.39 23.74 7.11
N LEU A 321 -28.55 22.70 7.00
CA LEU A 321 -27.73 22.22 8.10
C LEU A 321 -26.70 23.26 8.52
N LYS A 322 -26.83 23.77 9.75
CA LYS A 322 -25.86 24.67 10.39
C LYS A 322 -24.82 23.85 11.14
N LEU A 323 -23.86 23.30 10.41
CA LEU A 323 -22.74 22.55 10.98
C LEU A 323 -21.49 23.42 11.02
N GLU A 324 -20.94 23.63 12.21
CA GLU A 324 -19.67 24.33 12.38
C GLU A 324 -18.54 23.29 12.40
N PHE A 325 -17.76 23.19 11.31
CA PHE A 325 -16.59 22.30 11.24
C PHE A 325 -15.35 22.92 11.86
N GLU A 326 -14.55 22.12 12.57
CA GLU A 326 -13.22 22.55 13.03
C GLU A 326 -12.27 22.69 11.84
N ASP A 327 -12.32 21.73 10.92
CA ASP A 327 -11.60 21.81 9.65
C ASP A 327 -12.50 22.46 8.57
N PRO A 328 -12.16 23.67 8.09
CA PRO A 328 -13.00 24.41 7.16
C PRO A 328 -13.16 23.71 5.80
N LYS A 329 -12.29 22.75 5.45
CA LYS A 329 -12.39 22.02 4.17
C LYS A 329 -13.70 21.25 4.04
N PHE A 330 -14.29 20.83 5.15
CA PHE A 330 -15.56 20.09 5.15
C PHE A 330 -16.76 20.95 4.75
N ASN A 331 -16.71 22.28 4.92
CA ASN A 331 -17.74 23.17 4.38
C ASN A 331 -17.79 23.10 2.84
N THR A 332 -16.62 23.23 2.20
CA THR A 332 -16.48 23.13 0.74
C THR A 332 -16.81 21.71 0.26
N LEU A 333 -16.41 20.69 1.02
CA LEU A 333 -16.72 19.30 0.70
C LEU A 333 -18.23 19.03 0.76
N LEU A 334 -18.95 19.60 1.73
CA LEU A 334 -20.40 19.45 1.88
C LEU A 334 -21.14 20.08 0.70
N PHE A 335 -20.70 21.27 0.29
CA PHE A 335 -21.19 21.90 -0.93
C PHE A 335 -20.99 21.00 -2.16
N ARG A 336 -19.78 20.47 -2.37
CA ARG A 336 -19.48 19.57 -3.50
C ARG A 336 -20.27 18.27 -3.45
N TYR A 337 -20.44 17.70 -2.26
CA TYR A 337 -21.23 16.48 -2.04
C TYR A 337 -22.68 16.67 -2.46
N ARG A 338 -23.32 17.78 -2.05
CA ARG A 338 -24.67 18.16 -2.51
C ARG A 338 -24.71 18.33 -4.04
N ALA A 339 -23.83 19.18 -4.57
CA ALA A 339 -23.83 19.54 -5.98
C ALA A 339 -23.56 18.35 -6.92
N ARG A 340 -22.77 17.37 -6.50
CA ARG A 340 -22.43 16.17 -7.30
C ARG A 340 -23.54 15.12 -7.26
N ASN A 341 -24.18 14.93 -6.12
CA ASN A 341 -25.15 13.84 -5.92
C ASN A 341 -26.59 14.27 -6.20
N TRP A 342 -26.95 15.51 -5.85
CA TRP A 342 -28.31 16.06 -5.96
C TRP A 342 -28.27 17.52 -6.45
N PRO A 343 -27.81 17.78 -7.68
CA PRO A 343 -27.69 19.14 -8.22
C PRO A 343 -29.03 19.92 -8.23
N GLU A 344 -30.16 19.23 -8.23
CA GLU A 344 -31.51 19.81 -8.12
C GLU A 344 -31.79 20.49 -6.77
N THR A 345 -30.99 20.20 -5.73
CA THR A 345 -31.11 20.80 -4.39
C THR A 345 -30.34 22.11 -4.24
N LEU A 346 -29.70 22.60 -5.31
CA LEU A 346 -28.95 23.84 -5.31
C LEU A 346 -29.87 25.06 -5.49
N ASN A 347 -29.66 26.10 -4.69
CA ASN A 347 -30.37 27.36 -4.83
C ASN A 347 -29.83 28.15 -6.04
N PRO A 348 -30.63 29.02 -6.69
CA PRO A 348 -30.23 29.77 -7.90
C PRO A 348 -28.90 30.57 -7.83
N PRO A 349 -28.45 31.13 -6.69
CA PRO A 349 -27.14 31.79 -6.63
C PRO A 349 -25.95 30.84 -6.40
N GLU A 350 -26.15 29.53 -6.19
CA GLU A 350 -25.05 28.58 -5.96
C GLU A 350 -24.38 28.20 -7.30
N PRO A 351 -23.11 28.56 -7.54
CA PRO A 351 -22.43 28.22 -8.78
C PRO A 351 -22.16 26.71 -8.84
N LEU A 352 -22.56 26.04 -9.92
CA LEU A 352 -22.18 24.64 -10.14
C LEU A 352 -20.65 24.52 -10.06
N PRO A 353 -20.10 23.56 -9.29
CA PRO A 353 -18.66 23.34 -9.28
C PRO A 353 -18.20 23.07 -10.71
N ILE A 354 -17.23 23.86 -11.17
CA ILE A 354 -16.59 23.69 -12.47
C ILE A 354 -16.05 22.25 -12.50
N ARG A 355 -16.34 21.52 -13.59
CA ARG A 355 -15.76 20.20 -13.84
C ARG A 355 -14.27 20.37 -14.16
N GLU A 356 -13.45 20.51 -13.12
CA GLU A 356 -12.00 20.37 -13.24
C GLU A 356 -11.57 18.91 -13.15
#